data_AF-A0A4Q1SZY2-F1
#
_entry.id   AF-A0A4Q1SZY2-F1
#
_cell.length_a   1.000
_cell.length_b   1.000
_cell.length_c   1.000
_cell.angle_alpha   90.00
_cell.angle_beta   90.00
_cell.angle_gamma   90.00
#
_symmetry.space_group_name_H-M   'P 1'
#
loop_
_entity.id
_entity.type
_entity.pdbx_description
1 polymer ?
#
loop_
_entity_poly.entity_id
_entity_poly.type
_entity_poly.pdbx_seq_one_letter_code
_entity_poly.pdbx_strand_id
1 'polypeptide(L)'
;MRTIWFMISFFLCFLCFSTITQAKEKVIEVYVNDQQMRFDSGPPFITNGTTMVPLRFIVESLGAQVSWDSQSQTVSLIRDDTTMKLTINQLEAEINGQAKPLRQAPLIHENRTYVPLRFIGEELQQDVEWEPSQSIVFISDDQQESDIYWLAKLVEAESSSEPYQGKVAVAAVVLNRTQSAYFPKTIKSVIFESSQFTPVKTKRIFGLKPEEDTIRAVREALSGVDPTYGALYFFNPNKTNNRFLHSRSITMTIGNHRFTT
;
A
#
# COMPACT_ATOMS: atom_id res chain seq x y z
N MET A 1 31.73 4.99 74.21
CA MET A 1 30.50 5.47 73.54
C MET A 1 30.75 5.54 72.05
N ARG A 2 29.86 4.92 71.26
CA ARG A 2 29.73 4.95 69.79
C ARG A 2 30.87 4.30 68.98
N THR A 3 30.59 3.16 68.36
CA THR A 3 30.93 2.90 66.94
C THR A 3 30.23 1.64 66.41
N ILE A 4 29.26 1.87 65.50
CA ILE A 4 29.09 1.21 64.18
C ILE A 4 28.68 -0.28 64.18
N TRP A 5 27.42 -0.53 63.83
CA TRP A 5 26.96 -1.81 63.28
C TRP A 5 26.43 -1.57 61.87
N PHE A 6 27.08 -2.19 60.89
CA PHE A 6 26.75 -2.13 59.46
C PHE A 6 25.52 -2.99 59.17
N MET A 7 24.50 -2.38 58.58
CA MET A 7 23.31 -3.07 58.10
C MET A 7 23.61 -3.62 56.70
N ILE A 8 23.76 -4.96 56.58
CA ILE A 8 23.94 -5.66 55.31
C ILE A 8 22.59 -5.72 54.60
N SER A 9 22.45 -4.96 53.51
CA SER A 9 21.28 -5.01 52.62
C SER A 9 21.42 -6.19 51.65
N PHE A 10 20.42 -7.07 51.67
CA PHE A 10 20.33 -8.29 50.89
C PHE A 10 19.94 -7.95 49.43
N PHE A 11 20.86 -8.16 48.50
CA PHE A 11 20.69 -7.91 47.06
C PHE A 11 19.80 -9.01 46.45
N LEU A 12 18.48 -8.79 46.43
CA LEU A 12 17.53 -9.68 45.76
C LEU A 12 17.53 -9.37 44.25
N CYS A 13 18.36 -10.10 43.50
CA CYS A 13 18.41 -10.03 42.05
C CYS A 13 17.15 -10.68 41.47
N PHE A 14 16.14 -9.87 41.18
CA PHE A 14 14.90 -10.29 40.52
C PHE A 14 15.19 -10.41 39.01
N LEU A 15 15.49 -11.63 38.55
CA LEU A 15 15.59 -11.96 37.13
C LEU A 15 14.22 -11.81 36.47
N CYS A 16 13.92 -10.62 35.95
CA CYS A 16 12.83 -10.42 34.99
C CYS A 16 13.22 -11.09 33.66
N PHE A 17 12.92 -12.38 33.52
CA PHE A 17 12.81 -13.00 32.21
C PHE A 17 11.59 -12.39 31.50
N SER A 18 11.83 -11.27 30.81
CA SER A 18 10.85 -10.71 29.89
C SER A 18 10.77 -11.64 28.69
N THR A 19 9.64 -12.30 28.51
CA THR A 19 9.34 -13.02 27.28
C THR A 19 9.29 -12.00 26.15
N ILE A 20 10.27 -12.06 25.24
CA ILE A 20 10.22 -11.28 24.00
C ILE A 20 9.06 -11.88 23.19
N THR A 21 7.95 -11.15 23.12
CA THR A 21 6.86 -11.49 22.20
C THR A 21 7.34 -11.15 20.79
N GLN A 22 7.62 -12.16 19.97
CA GLN A 22 7.98 -11.95 18.56
C GLN A 22 6.73 -11.51 17.79
N ALA A 23 6.74 -10.28 17.27
CA ALA A 23 5.68 -9.82 16.39
C ALA A 23 5.66 -10.68 15.12
N LYS A 24 4.49 -11.21 14.76
CA LYS A 24 4.31 -11.92 13.49
C LYS A 24 4.64 -10.97 12.35
N GLU A 25 5.64 -11.33 11.55
CA GLU A 25 6.11 -10.49 10.45
C GLU A 25 4.96 -10.28 9.44
N LYS A 26 4.76 -9.02 9.06
CA LYS A 26 3.65 -8.64 8.19
C LYS A 26 3.99 -9.04 6.76
N VAL A 27 3.17 -9.92 6.19
CA VAL A 27 3.35 -10.39 4.80
C VAL A 27 3.17 -9.23 3.85
N ILE A 28 4.08 -9.08 2.89
CA ILE A 28 4.00 -8.07 1.85
C ILE A 28 3.11 -8.61 0.73
N GLU A 29 2.03 -7.90 0.44
CA GLU A 29 1.19 -8.17 -0.74
C GLU A 29 1.67 -7.30 -1.91
N VAL A 30 1.62 -7.82 -3.13
CA VAL A 30 1.96 -7.06 -4.34
C VAL A 30 0.80 -7.15 -5.32
N TYR A 31 0.38 -6.02 -5.85
CA TYR A 31 -0.65 -5.92 -6.89
C TYR A 31 -0.01 -5.35 -8.15
N VAL A 32 -0.20 -6.01 -9.29
CA VAL A 32 0.24 -5.54 -10.61
C VAL A 32 -0.99 -5.31 -11.45
N ASN A 33 -1.18 -4.09 -11.97
CA ASN A 33 -2.38 -3.68 -12.69
C ASN A 33 -3.66 -4.13 -11.96
N ASP A 34 -3.68 -3.85 -10.66
CA ASP A 34 -4.74 -4.15 -9.68
C ASP A 34 -5.05 -5.64 -9.45
N GLN A 35 -4.25 -6.54 -10.03
CA GLN A 35 -4.32 -7.99 -9.80
C GLN A 35 -3.34 -8.39 -8.69
N GLN A 36 -3.83 -9.15 -7.71
CA GLN A 36 -2.99 -9.65 -6.62
C GLN A 36 -2.04 -10.74 -7.13
N MET A 37 -0.76 -10.57 -6.85
CA MET A 37 0.27 -11.52 -7.22
C MET A 37 0.51 -12.55 -6.13
N ARG A 38 0.78 -13.78 -6.55
CA ARG A 38 1.10 -14.91 -5.67
C ARG A 38 2.59 -15.22 -5.76
N PHE A 39 3.17 -15.55 -4.61
CA PHE A 39 4.60 -15.77 -4.47
C PHE A 39 4.89 -17.20 -4.03
N ASP A 40 4.71 -18.15 -4.94
CA ASP A 40 4.88 -19.58 -4.65
C ASP A 40 6.36 -19.98 -4.52
N SER A 41 7.26 -19.17 -5.08
CA SER A 41 8.71 -19.37 -5.02
C SER A 41 9.39 -18.64 -3.87
N GLY A 42 8.66 -18.13 -2.87
CA GLY A 42 9.20 -17.42 -1.71
C GLY A 42 8.63 -16.01 -1.56
N PRO A 43 8.35 -15.53 -0.34
CA PRO A 43 7.66 -14.27 -0.11
C PRO A 43 8.55 -13.06 -0.40
N PRO A 44 7.97 -11.91 -0.81
CA PRO A 44 8.69 -10.64 -0.77
C PRO A 44 9.05 -10.29 0.67
N PHE A 45 10.16 -9.57 0.83
CA PHE A 45 10.60 -9.05 2.13
C PHE A 45 11.21 -7.66 1.98
N ILE A 46 11.34 -6.94 3.08
CA ILE A 46 12.04 -5.65 3.10
C ILE A 46 13.41 -5.83 3.73
N THR A 47 14.45 -5.32 3.07
CA THR A 47 15.79 -5.18 3.64
C THR A 47 16.32 -3.78 3.36
N ASN A 48 16.88 -3.11 4.37
CA ASN A 48 17.36 -1.73 4.28
C ASN A 48 16.35 -0.75 3.65
N GLY A 49 15.06 -0.90 3.98
CA GLY A 49 13.99 -0.06 3.43
C GLY A 49 13.65 -0.33 1.95
N THR A 50 14.24 -1.36 1.33
CA THR A 50 13.95 -1.76 -0.05
C THR A 50 13.14 -3.05 -0.07
N THR A 51 12.05 -3.06 -0.85
CA THR A 51 11.27 -4.29 -1.07
C THR A 51 12.00 -5.17 -2.09
N MET A 52 12.29 -6.39 -1.67
CA MET A 52 12.93 -7.44 -2.45
C MET A 52 11.87 -8.44 -2.89
N VAL A 53 11.86 -8.79 -4.17
CA VAL A 53 10.98 -9.81 -4.73
C VAL A 53 11.79 -10.93 -5.38
N PRO A 54 11.28 -12.17 -5.43
CA PRO A 54 11.89 -13.23 -6.19
C PRO A 54 11.94 -12.86 -7.67
N LEU A 55 13.05 -13.16 -8.34
CA LEU A 55 13.23 -12.84 -9.76
C LEU A 55 12.12 -13.40 -10.67
N ARG A 56 11.57 -14.58 -10.34
CA ARG A 56 10.48 -15.21 -11.09
C ARG A 56 9.24 -14.30 -11.21
N PHE A 57 8.93 -13.54 -10.16
CA PHE A 57 7.80 -12.62 -10.18
C PHE A 57 7.92 -11.58 -11.30
N ILE A 58 9.14 -11.10 -11.60
CA ILE A 58 9.38 -10.10 -12.62
C ILE A 58 9.03 -10.65 -14.02
N VAL A 59 9.37 -11.91 -14.28
CA VAL A 59 9.04 -12.60 -15.54
C VAL A 59 7.54 -12.70 -15.75
N GLU A 60 6.85 -13.21 -14.73
CA GLU A 60 5.45 -13.59 -14.83
C GLU A 60 4.51 -12.39 -14.81
N SER A 61 4.86 -11.34 -14.05
CA SER A 61 3.94 -10.24 -13.74
C SER A 61 4.25 -8.98 -14.52
N LEU A 62 5.53 -8.73 -14.82
CA LEU A 62 5.99 -7.49 -15.46
C LEU A 62 6.42 -7.72 -16.90
N GLY A 63 6.02 -8.83 -17.54
CA GLY A 63 6.19 -9.05 -18.99
C GLY A 63 7.63 -9.06 -19.50
N ALA A 64 8.63 -9.23 -18.63
CA ALA A 64 10.04 -9.22 -18.99
C ALA A 64 10.57 -10.63 -19.24
N GLN A 65 11.42 -10.79 -20.25
CA GLN A 65 12.25 -11.98 -20.40
C GLN A 65 13.40 -11.89 -19.40
N VAL A 66 13.75 -13.02 -18.78
CA VAL A 66 14.86 -13.07 -17.81
C VAL A 66 15.79 -14.22 -18.13
N SER A 67 17.08 -13.95 -18.06
CA SER A 67 18.14 -14.95 -18.08
C SER A 67 19.07 -14.80 -16.88
N TRP A 68 19.72 -15.90 -16.53
CA TRP A 68 20.69 -15.98 -15.43
C TRP A 68 22.02 -16.51 -15.97
N ASP A 69 23.08 -15.75 -15.74
CA ASP A 69 24.46 -16.20 -15.96
C ASP A 69 25.07 -16.64 -14.62
N SER A 70 25.35 -17.93 -14.49
CA SER A 70 25.93 -18.50 -13.26
C SER A 70 27.41 -18.16 -13.07
N GLN A 71 28.15 -17.89 -14.14
CA GLN A 71 29.58 -17.60 -14.07
C GLN A 71 29.80 -16.17 -13.56
N SER A 72 29.06 -15.21 -14.10
CA SER A 72 29.15 -13.81 -13.66
C SER A 72 28.19 -13.47 -12.51
N GLN A 73 27.30 -14.41 -12.13
CA GLN A 73 26.21 -14.18 -11.17
C GLN A 73 25.34 -12.99 -11.56
N THR A 74 24.95 -12.92 -12.83
CA THR A 74 24.22 -11.79 -13.40
C THR A 74 22.83 -12.21 -13.84
N VAL A 75 21.83 -11.47 -13.38
CA VAL A 75 20.48 -11.48 -13.92
C VAL A 75 20.43 -10.53 -15.10
N SER A 76 19.97 -10.97 -16.26
CA SER A 76 19.61 -10.08 -17.36
C SER A 76 18.11 -10.07 -17.55
N LEU A 77 17.52 -8.88 -17.66
CA LEU A 77 16.10 -8.68 -17.94
C LEU A 77 15.96 -7.91 -19.25
N ILE A 78 15.00 -8.31 -20.07
CA ILE A 78 14.70 -7.65 -21.33
C ILE A 78 13.19 -7.47 -21.42
N ARG A 79 12.74 -6.24 -21.60
CA ARG A 79 11.36 -5.92 -21.96
C ARG A 79 11.38 -4.79 -22.99
N ASP A 80 10.68 -4.99 -24.09
CA ASP A 80 10.65 -4.06 -25.21
C ASP A 80 12.07 -3.67 -25.68
N ASP A 81 12.49 -2.42 -25.55
CA ASP A 81 13.83 -1.91 -25.88
C ASP A 81 14.76 -1.79 -24.66
N THR A 82 14.29 -2.13 -23.47
CA THR A 82 15.02 -1.98 -22.21
C THR A 82 15.71 -3.28 -21.84
N THR A 83 17.03 -3.23 -21.76
CA THR A 83 17.90 -4.30 -21.25
C THR A 83 18.49 -3.88 -19.91
N MET A 84 18.30 -4.71 -18.89
CA MET A 84 18.87 -4.50 -17.56
C MET A 84 19.75 -5.67 -17.18
N LYS A 85 20.91 -5.40 -16.58
CA LYS A 85 21.75 -6.42 -15.95
C LYS A 85 21.99 -6.06 -14.50
N LEU A 86 21.69 -7.00 -13.62
CA LEU A 86 21.93 -6.85 -12.19
C LEU A 86 22.82 -7.99 -11.71
N THR A 87 23.97 -7.65 -11.15
CA THR A 87 24.93 -8.63 -10.63
C THR A 87 24.73 -8.81 -9.12
N ILE A 88 24.74 -10.06 -8.66
CA ILE A 88 24.54 -10.38 -7.24
C ILE A 88 25.58 -9.64 -6.37
N ASN A 89 25.11 -9.09 -5.25
CA ASN A 89 25.89 -8.34 -4.27
C ASN A 89 26.55 -7.05 -4.80
N GLN A 90 26.19 -6.58 -5.99
CA GLN A 90 26.65 -5.30 -6.53
C GLN A 90 25.58 -4.22 -6.34
N LEU A 91 26.01 -3.01 -5.98
CA LEU A 91 25.15 -1.83 -5.84
C LEU A 91 25.03 -1.02 -7.14
N GLU A 92 25.39 -1.62 -8.27
CA GLU A 92 25.26 -1.03 -9.58
C GLU A 92 24.58 -2.04 -10.51
N ALA A 93 23.66 -1.54 -11.34
CA ALA A 93 23.03 -2.25 -12.43
C ALA A 93 23.43 -1.59 -13.76
N GLU A 94 23.43 -2.36 -14.84
CA GLU A 94 23.63 -1.83 -16.20
C GLU A 94 22.27 -1.73 -16.88
N ILE A 95 21.84 -0.54 -17.27
CA ILE A 95 20.62 -0.29 -18.04
C ILE A 95 21.02 0.19 -19.43
N ASN A 96 20.71 -0.58 -20.47
CA ASN A 96 21.07 -0.28 -21.85
C ASN A 96 22.56 0.05 -22.03
N GLY A 97 23.44 -0.66 -21.31
CA GLY A 97 24.89 -0.44 -21.31
C GLY A 97 25.40 0.64 -20.37
N GLN A 98 24.53 1.38 -19.68
CA GLN A 98 24.91 2.45 -18.74
C GLN A 98 24.78 1.99 -17.29
N ALA A 99 25.81 2.28 -16.47
CA ALA A 99 25.77 1.98 -15.05
C ALA A 99 24.78 2.91 -14.31
N LYS A 100 23.91 2.33 -13.48
CA LYS A 100 23.00 3.04 -12.57
C LYS A 100 23.10 2.48 -11.15
N PRO A 101 23.06 3.34 -10.12
CA PRO A 101 23.17 2.90 -8.73
C PRO A 101 21.89 2.21 -8.23
N LEU A 102 22.07 1.23 -7.36
CA LEU A 102 21.01 0.53 -6.62
C LEU A 102 21.05 0.95 -5.16
N ARG A 103 19.87 1.13 -4.55
CA ARG A 103 19.76 1.32 -3.08
C ARG A 103 20.08 0.03 -2.32
N GLN A 104 19.78 -1.11 -2.92
CA GLN A 104 19.98 -2.43 -2.35
C GLN A 104 20.40 -3.39 -3.46
N ALA A 105 21.50 -4.12 -3.22
CA ALA A 105 22.02 -5.08 -4.17
C ALA A 105 21.05 -6.27 -4.34
N PRO A 106 20.94 -6.85 -5.54
CA PRO A 106 20.35 -8.16 -5.73
C PRO A 106 21.12 -9.19 -4.90
N LEU A 107 20.42 -10.18 -4.39
CA LEU A 107 21.02 -11.18 -3.52
C LEU A 107 20.44 -12.55 -3.76
N ILE A 108 21.17 -13.58 -3.32
CA ILE A 108 20.66 -14.94 -3.26
C ILE A 108 20.27 -15.22 -1.80
N HIS A 109 19.00 -15.54 -1.57
CA HIS A 109 18.47 -15.93 -0.27
C HIS A 109 17.62 -17.18 -0.42
N GLU A 110 17.85 -18.18 0.43
CA GLU A 110 17.20 -19.50 0.34
C GLU A 110 17.24 -20.10 -1.08
N ASN A 111 18.42 -20.05 -1.72
CA ASN A 111 18.65 -20.56 -3.07
C ASN A 111 17.79 -19.89 -4.16
N ARG A 112 17.35 -18.65 -3.94
CA ARG A 112 16.58 -17.85 -4.89
C ARG A 112 17.20 -16.48 -5.06
N THR A 113 17.21 -16.01 -6.30
CA THR A 113 17.60 -14.64 -6.61
C THR A 113 16.48 -13.68 -6.27
N TYR A 114 16.79 -12.69 -5.44
CA TYR A 114 15.93 -11.57 -5.09
C TYR A 114 16.48 -10.28 -5.66
N VAL A 115 15.58 -9.43 -6.12
CA VAL A 115 15.91 -8.18 -6.81
C VAL A 115 15.10 -7.01 -6.22
N PRO A 116 15.65 -5.78 -6.26
CA PRO A 116 14.95 -4.60 -5.76
C PRO A 116 13.76 -4.26 -6.67
N LEU A 117 12.55 -4.45 -6.15
CA LEU A 117 11.31 -4.34 -6.93
C LEU A 117 11.13 -2.97 -7.56
N ARG A 118 11.29 -1.91 -6.76
CA ARG A 118 11.06 -0.53 -7.20
C ARG A 118 11.99 -0.14 -8.35
N PHE A 119 13.27 -0.45 -8.22
CA PHE A 119 14.25 -0.13 -9.26
C PHE A 119 13.85 -0.79 -10.59
N ILE A 120 13.48 -2.07 -10.56
CA ILE A 120 13.06 -2.77 -11.77
C ILE A 120 11.76 -2.19 -12.34
N GLY A 121 10.75 -1.95 -11.50
CA GLY A 121 9.48 -1.39 -11.96
C GLY A 121 9.64 -0.02 -12.61
N GLU A 122 10.39 0.89 -11.97
CA GLU A 122 10.64 2.25 -12.49
C GLU A 122 11.45 2.23 -13.80
N GLU A 123 12.46 1.35 -13.92
CA GLU A 123 13.23 1.20 -15.16
C GLU A 123 12.41 0.57 -16.30
N LEU A 124 11.36 -0.19 -15.96
CA LEU A 124 10.35 -0.69 -16.91
C LEU A 124 9.20 0.31 -17.16
N GLN A 125 9.35 1.57 -16.74
CA GLN A 125 8.36 2.64 -16.89
C GLN A 125 7.03 2.35 -16.18
N GLN A 126 7.08 1.63 -15.05
CA GLN A 126 5.92 1.35 -14.22
C GLN A 126 5.91 2.25 -12.97
N ASP A 127 4.71 2.66 -12.56
CA ASP A 127 4.51 3.33 -11.29
C ASP A 127 4.55 2.33 -10.14
N VAL A 128 5.37 2.59 -9.12
CA VAL A 128 5.53 1.70 -7.95
C VAL A 128 5.20 2.45 -6.65
N GLU A 129 4.00 2.21 -6.11
CA GLU A 129 3.52 2.83 -4.87
C GLU A 129 3.61 1.86 -3.70
N TRP A 130 4.15 2.32 -2.57
CA TRP A 130 4.20 1.56 -1.32
C TRP A 130 3.16 2.09 -0.34
N GLU A 131 2.27 1.21 0.11
CA GLU A 131 1.28 1.50 1.14
C GLU A 131 1.70 0.86 2.48
N PRO A 132 2.39 1.62 3.35
CA PRO A 132 2.99 1.09 4.57
C PRO A 132 1.93 0.57 5.56
N SER A 133 0.76 1.21 5.63
CA SER A 133 -0.26 0.83 6.61
C SER A 133 -0.82 -0.56 6.35
N GLN A 134 -0.80 -1.02 5.09
CA GLN A 134 -1.26 -2.35 4.66
C GLN A 134 -0.13 -3.31 4.30
N SER A 135 1.11 -2.81 4.16
CA SER A 135 2.24 -3.57 3.60
C SER A 135 1.95 -4.07 2.19
N ILE A 136 1.46 -3.15 1.35
CA ILE A 136 1.10 -3.45 -0.03
C ILE A 136 2.00 -2.65 -0.97
N VAL A 137 2.52 -3.31 -2.00
CA VAL A 137 3.08 -2.63 -3.17
C VAL A 137 2.06 -2.65 -4.30
N PHE A 138 1.74 -1.49 -4.86
CA PHE A 138 0.97 -1.35 -6.09
C PHE A 138 1.93 -1.04 -7.24
N ILE A 139 1.78 -1.79 -8.33
CA ILE A 139 2.50 -1.59 -9.58
C ILE A 139 1.46 -1.39 -10.67
N SER A 140 1.59 -0.33 -11.45
CA SER A 140 0.66 -0.03 -12.53
C SER A 140 1.38 0.54 -13.74
N ASP A 141 0.89 0.19 -14.93
CA ASP A 141 1.31 0.85 -16.17
C ASP A 141 0.65 2.24 -16.32
N ASP A 142 -0.51 2.45 -15.67
CA ASP A 142 -1.24 3.72 -15.60
C ASP A 142 -1.73 3.95 -14.17
N GLN A 143 -1.07 4.86 -13.44
CA GLN A 143 -1.46 5.21 -12.07
C GLN A 143 -2.87 5.81 -11.99
N GLN A 144 -3.29 6.62 -12.98
CA GLN A 144 -4.59 7.28 -12.94
C GLN A 144 -5.72 6.26 -13.07
N GLU A 145 -5.63 5.32 -14.00
CA GLU A 145 -6.62 4.26 -14.15
C GLU A 145 -6.65 3.33 -12.91
N SER A 146 -5.48 3.01 -12.34
CA SER A 146 -5.42 2.25 -11.07
C SER A 146 -6.11 3.01 -9.93
N ASP A 147 -5.87 4.31 -9.79
CA ASP A 147 -6.50 5.15 -8.77
C ASP A 147 -8.02 5.22 -8.95
N ILE A 148 -8.50 5.39 -10.19
CA ILE A 148 -9.92 5.32 -10.54
C ILE A 148 -10.51 3.97 -10.10
N TYR A 149 -9.83 2.87 -10.40
CA TYR A 149 -10.31 1.52 -10.08
C TYR A 149 -10.42 1.28 -8.57
N TRP A 150 -9.39 1.63 -7.79
CA TRP A 150 -9.42 1.48 -6.34
C TRP A 150 -10.43 2.40 -5.67
N LEU A 151 -10.57 3.64 -6.14
CA LEU A 151 -11.58 4.56 -5.66
C LEU A 151 -12.99 4.04 -5.97
N ALA A 152 -13.22 3.51 -7.18
CA ALA A 152 -14.50 2.93 -7.55
C ALA A 152 -14.84 1.70 -6.69
N LYS A 153 -13.87 0.84 -6.38
CA LYS A 153 -14.07 -0.27 -5.43
C LYS A 153 -14.52 0.21 -4.06
N LEU A 154 -13.91 1.28 -3.54
CA LEU A 154 -14.33 1.85 -2.27
C LEU A 154 -15.75 2.43 -2.34
N VAL A 155 -16.04 3.23 -3.37
CA VAL A 155 -17.36 3.87 -3.55
C VAL A 155 -18.46 2.81 -3.70
N GLU A 156 -18.22 1.75 -4.47
CA GLU A 156 -19.13 0.60 -4.60
C GLU A 156 -19.43 -0.01 -3.23
N ALA A 157 -18.37 -0.20 -2.43
CA ALA A 157 -18.46 -0.83 -1.13
C ALA A 157 -19.27 0.01 -0.12
N GLU A 158 -19.15 1.33 -0.19
CA GLU A 158 -19.71 2.29 0.76
C GLU A 158 -21.10 2.81 0.34
N SER A 159 -21.40 2.84 -0.97
CA SER A 159 -22.56 3.58 -1.49
C SER A 159 -23.34 2.90 -2.62
N SER A 160 -23.16 1.59 -2.82
CA SER A 160 -23.92 0.82 -3.84
C SER A 160 -25.44 0.93 -3.71
N SER A 161 -25.98 1.09 -2.51
CA SER A 161 -27.42 1.28 -2.26
C SER A 161 -27.88 2.74 -2.26
N GLU A 162 -26.98 3.68 -2.53
CA GLU A 162 -27.25 5.12 -2.52
C GLU A 162 -27.60 5.62 -3.93
N PRO A 163 -28.32 6.75 -4.06
CA PRO A 163 -28.53 7.37 -5.36
C PRO A 163 -27.18 7.76 -6.00
N TYR A 164 -27.15 7.92 -7.32
CA TYR A 164 -25.94 8.26 -8.08
C TYR A 164 -25.16 9.44 -7.48
N GLN A 165 -25.85 10.51 -7.07
CA GLN A 165 -25.22 11.67 -6.43
C GLN A 165 -24.54 11.31 -5.09
N GLY A 166 -25.02 10.28 -4.38
CA GLY A 166 -24.38 9.73 -3.19
C GLY A 166 -23.08 9.00 -3.49
N LYS A 167 -22.98 8.32 -4.64
CA LYS A 167 -21.73 7.73 -5.13
C LYS A 167 -20.70 8.81 -5.46
N VAL A 168 -21.12 9.85 -6.20
CA VAL A 168 -20.27 11.04 -6.49
C VAL A 168 -19.81 11.69 -5.19
N ALA A 169 -20.71 11.83 -4.21
CA ALA A 169 -20.40 12.41 -2.90
C ALA A 169 -19.34 11.62 -2.11
N VAL A 170 -19.42 10.29 -2.08
CA VAL A 170 -18.40 9.46 -1.40
C VAL A 170 -17.04 9.58 -2.09
N ALA A 171 -17.01 9.59 -3.43
CA ALA A 171 -15.79 9.82 -4.18
C ALA A 171 -15.18 11.20 -3.87
N ALA A 172 -16.00 12.25 -3.87
CA ALA A 172 -15.57 13.62 -3.57
C ALA A 172 -14.99 13.75 -2.16
N VAL A 173 -15.53 13.06 -1.14
CA VAL A 173 -14.95 13.04 0.20
C VAL A 173 -13.51 12.49 0.20
N VAL A 174 -13.24 11.42 -0.55
CA VAL A 174 -11.87 10.87 -0.66
C VAL A 174 -10.95 11.90 -1.32
N LEU A 175 -11.40 12.57 -2.38
CA LEU A 175 -10.62 13.62 -3.05
C LEU A 175 -10.37 14.82 -2.13
N ASN A 176 -11.37 15.26 -1.37
CA ASN A 176 -11.24 16.33 -0.38
C ASN A 176 -10.19 15.98 0.70
N ARG A 177 -10.13 14.71 1.11
CA ARG A 177 -9.08 14.23 2.03
C ARG A 177 -7.68 14.37 1.40
N THR A 178 -7.48 14.00 0.14
CA THR A 178 -6.16 14.16 -0.50
C THR A 178 -5.66 15.61 -0.48
N GLN A 179 -6.57 16.58 -0.55
CA GLN A 179 -6.25 18.01 -0.51
C GLN A 179 -6.07 18.53 0.93
N SER A 180 -6.71 17.90 1.91
CA SER A 180 -6.66 18.30 3.31
C SER A 180 -5.31 18.04 3.97
N ALA A 181 -4.85 18.96 4.81
CA ALA A 181 -3.60 18.80 5.58
C ALA A 181 -3.66 17.66 6.62
N TYR A 182 -4.85 17.16 6.94
CA TYR A 182 -5.07 16.15 7.98
C TYR A 182 -4.99 14.70 7.47
N PHE A 183 -4.86 14.51 6.16
CA PHE A 183 -4.95 13.20 5.53
C PHE A 183 -3.78 12.96 4.55
N PRO A 184 -3.51 11.69 4.18
CA PRO A 184 -2.57 11.34 3.14
C PRO A 184 -2.88 12.03 1.80
N LYS A 185 -1.86 12.10 0.93
CA LYS A 185 -1.91 12.90 -0.30
C LYS A 185 -2.23 12.12 -1.56
N THR A 186 -2.22 10.78 -1.51
CA THR A 186 -2.61 9.92 -2.64
C THR A 186 -3.97 9.29 -2.37
N ILE A 187 -4.71 8.98 -3.44
CA ILE A 187 -6.00 8.31 -3.35
C ILE A 187 -5.85 6.97 -2.63
N LYS A 188 -4.86 6.15 -3.03
CA LYS A 188 -4.61 4.86 -2.39
C LYS A 188 -4.27 5.00 -0.91
N SER A 189 -3.40 5.94 -0.51
CA SER A 189 -3.10 6.10 0.91
C SER A 189 -4.29 6.61 1.73
N VAL A 190 -5.18 7.43 1.16
CA VAL A 190 -6.45 7.75 1.81
C VAL A 190 -7.34 6.50 1.91
N ILE A 191 -7.49 5.71 0.85
CA ILE A 191 -8.32 4.49 0.90
C ILE A 191 -7.78 3.51 1.95
N PHE A 192 -6.47 3.29 1.97
CA PHE A 192 -5.84 2.22 2.74
C PHE A 192 -5.36 2.62 4.15
N GLU A 193 -5.43 3.90 4.51
CA GLU A 193 -5.13 4.37 5.85
C GLU A 193 -5.89 3.54 6.91
N SER A 194 -5.25 3.34 8.05
CA SER A 194 -5.73 2.39 9.06
C SER A 194 -7.15 2.72 9.56
N SER A 195 -8.06 1.76 9.36
CA SER A 195 -9.39 1.67 9.99
C SER A 195 -10.41 2.76 9.67
N GLN A 196 -10.24 3.57 8.62
CA GLN A 196 -11.25 4.56 8.25
C GLN A 196 -12.38 4.03 7.35
N PHE A 197 -12.13 2.95 6.60
CA PHE A 197 -13.13 2.29 5.76
C PHE A 197 -13.31 0.81 6.13
N THR A 198 -14.55 0.41 6.41
CA THR A 198 -14.89 -0.97 6.80
C THR A 198 -14.48 -2.01 5.75
N PRO A 199 -14.69 -1.79 4.43
CA PRO A 199 -14.31 -2.74 3.38
C PRO A 199 -12.82 -3.04 3.29
N VAL A 200 -11.96 -2.09 3.68
CA VAL A 200 -10.51 -2.28 3.75
C VAL A 200 -10.17 -3.15 4.95
N LYS A 201 -10.73 -2.82 6.13
CA LYS A 201 -10.55 -3.60 7.37
C LYS A 201 -10.97 -5.06 7.22
N THR A 202 -12.07 -5.32 6.53
CA THR A 202 -12.58 -6.68 6.29
C THR A 202 -11.90 -7.39 5.12
N LYS A 203 -10.93 -6.74 4.45
CA LYS A 203 -10.31 -7.18 3.19
C LYS A 203 -11.33 -7.43 2.04
N ARG A 204 -12.60 -7.04 2.21
CA ARG A 204 -13.65 -7.17 1.18
C ARG A 204 -13.28 -6.39 -0.08
N ILE A 205 -12.67 -5.22 0.08
CA ILE A 205 -12.33 -4.32 -1.05
C ILE A 205 -11.52 -5.01 -2.15
N PHE A 206 -10.63 -5.94 -1.80
CA PHE A 206 -9.75 -6.62 -2.75
C PHE A 206 -10.52 -7.49 -3.75
N GLY A 207 -11.64 -8.09 -3.35
CA GLY A 207 -12.49 -8.92 -4.21
C GLY A 207 -13.69 -8.20 -4.85
N LEU A 208 -13.89 -6.91 -4.58
CA LEU A 208 -15.00 -6.16 -5.17
C LEU A 208 -14.75 -5.89 -6.66
N LYS A 209 -15.83 -5.86 -7.44
CA LYS A 209 -15.81 -5.38 -8.82
C LYS A 209 -16.78 -4.20 -8.91
N PRO A 210 -16.30 -2.99 -9.19
CA PRO A 210 -17.18 -1.82 -9.26
C PRO A 210 -18.10 -1.90 -10.49
N GLU A 211 -19.34 -1.42 -10.34
CA GLU A 211 -20.27 -1.28 -11.46
C GLU A 211 -19.91 -0.08 -12.34
N GLU A 212 -20.36 -0.08 -13.60
CA GLU A 212 -20.10 1.02 -14.56
C GLU A 212 -20.64 2.36 -14.05
N ASP A 213 -21.79 2.35 -13.38
CA ASP A 213 -22.40 3.54 -12.77
C ASP A 213 -21.50 4.14 -11.68
N THR A 214 -20.85 3.28 -10.89
CA THR A 214 -19.91 3.70 -9.84
C THR A 214 -18.62 4.28 -10.45
N ILE A 215 -18.09 3.67 -11.51
CA ILE A 215 -16.93 4.20 -12.23
C ILE A 215 -17.25 5.58 -12.83
N ARG A 216 -18.44 5.75 -13.40
CA ARG A 216 -18.90 7.07 -13.90
C ARG A 216 -18.96 8.11 -12.78
N ALA A 217 -19.51 7.76 -11.63
CA ALA A 217 -19.58 8.67 -10.48
C ALA A 217 -18.19 9.09 -9.98
N VAL A 218 -17.21 8.17 -9.97
CA VAL A 218 -15.82 8.48 -9.64
C VAL A 218 -15.19 9.44 -10.64
N ARG A 219 -15.36 9.20 -11.94
CA ARG A 219 -14.85 10.11 -12.99
C ARG A 219 -15.47 11.49 -12.89
N GLU A 220 -16.75 11.57 -12.55
CA GLU A 220 -17.44 12.84 -12.33
C GLU A 220 -16.85 13.60 -11.14
N ALA A 221 -16.60 12.93 -10.01
CA ALA A 221 -15.91 13.56 -8.87
C ALA A 221 -14.49 14.02 -9.21
N LEU A 222 -13.72 13.21 -9.96
CA LEU A 222 -12.37 13.56 -10.44
C LEU A 222 -12.38 14.76 -11.39
N SER A 223 -13.48 15.00 -12.11
CA SER A 223 -13.65 16.21 -12.93
C SER A 223 -13.93 17.48 -12.12
N GLY A 224 -14.03 17.36 -10.79
CA GLY A 224 -14.22 18.47 -9.85
C GLY A 224 -15.63 18.61 -9.29
N VAL A 225 -16.54 17.66 -9.59
CA VAL A 225 -17.91 17.70 -9.04
C VAL A 225 -17.89 17.24 -7.58
N ASP A 226 -18.23 18.16 -6.67
CA ASP A 226 -18.40 17.85 -5.25
C ASP A 226 -19.78 18.29 -4.73
N PRO A 227 -20.76 17.37 -4.61
CA PRO A 227 -22.08 17.68 -4.07
C PRO A 227 -22.09 17.84 -2.54
N THR A 228 -20.96 17.63 -1.87
CA THR A 228 -20.84 17.62 -0.40
C THR A 228 -20.35 18.94 0.18
N TYR A 229 -19.95 19.89 -0.67
CA TYR A 229 -19.39 21.19 -0.28
C TYR A 229 -18.14 21.07 0.61
N GLY A 230 -17.18 20.23 0.21
CA GLY A 230 -15.91 20.07 0.91
C GLY A 230 -15.98 19.16 2.14
N ALA A 231 -16.93 18.22 2.20
CA ALA A 231 -17.02 17.31 3.34
C ALA A 231 -15.78 16.40 3.42
N LEU A 232 -15.36 16.11 4.66
CA LEU A 232 -14.23 15.23 4.96
C LEU A 232 -14.68 13.90 5.57
N TYR A 233 -15.94 13.77 5.98
CA TYR A 233 -16.50 12.56 6.55
C TYR A 233 -17.91 12.31 6.02
N PHE A 234 -18.32 11.04 6.03
CA PHE A 234 -19.70 10.64 5.81
C PHE A 234 -20.05 9.47 6.73
N PHE A 235 -21.34 9.32 7.05
CA PHE A 235 -21.84 8.17 7.81
C PHE A 235 -23.34 7.99 7.66
N ASN A 236 -23.83 6.77 7.91
CA ASN A 236 -25.25 6.49 8.01
C ASN A 236 -25.70 6.67 9.48
N PRO A 237 -26.50 7.71 9.81
CA PRO A 237 -26.87 8.01 11.18
C PRO A 237 -27.73 6.92 11.84
N ASN A 238 -28.37 6.05 11.05
CA ASN A 238 -29.18 4.94 11.55
C ASN A 238 -28.34 3.68 11.84
N LYS A 239 -27.08 3.62 11.35
CA LYS A 239 -26.18 2.46 11.51
C LYS A 239 -24.92 2.78 12.32
N THR A 240 -24.62 4.06 12.55
CA THR A 240 -23.38 4.52 13.18
C THR A 240 -23.67 5.25 14.48
N ASN A 241 -23.12 4.74 15.61
CA ASN A 241 -23.26 5.35 16.94
C ASN A 241 -22.03 6.19 17.36
N ASN A 242 -21.16 6.57 16.41
CA ASN A 242 -19.93 7.29 16.71
C ASN A 242 -20.21 8.76 17.09
N ARG A 243 -19.98 9.12 18.37
CA ARG A 243 -20.23 10.47 18.91
C ARG A 243 -19.48 11.56 18.14
N PHE A 244 -18.24 11.31 17.72
CA PHE A 244 -17.44 12.28 16.97
C PHE A 244 -18.16 12.66 15.67
N LEU A 245 -18.60 11.67 14.89
CA LEU A 245 -19.29 11.89 13.62
C LEU A 245 -20.63 12.63 13.81
N HIS A 246 -21.39 12.30 14.85
CA HIS A 246 -22.66 12.99 15.17
C HIS A 246 -22.48 14.42 15.67
N SER A 247 -21.30 14.79 16.18
CA SER A 247 -21.01 16.16 16.63
C SER A 247 -20.51 17.11 15.54
N ARG A 248 -20.19 16.60 14.35
CA ARG A 248 -19.67 17.43 13.24
C ARG A 248 -20.79 18.24 12.58
N SER A 249 -20.42 19.38 11.99
CA SER A 249 -21.34 20.19 11.19
C SER A 249 -21.73 19.44 9.92
N ILE A 250 -23.04 19.25 9.71
CA ILE A 250 -23.58 18.61 8.50
C ILE A 250 -23.52 19.61 7.35
N THR A 251 -22.85 19.23 6.27
CA THR A 251 -22.84 20.02 5.03
C THR A 251 -24.00 19.62 4.12
N MET A 252 -24.29 18.31 4.02
CA MET A 252 -25.32 17.77 3.16
C MET A 252 -25.84 16.42 3.64
N THR A 253 -27.05 16.05 3.23
CA THR A 253 -27.60 14.70 3.37
C THR A 253 -28.01 14.19 2.00
N ILE A 254 -27.45 13.07 1.56
CA ILE A 254 -27.76 12.44 0.27
C ILE A 254 -28.06 10.97 0.55
N GLY A 255 -29.26 10.53 0.16
CA GLY A 255 -29.76 9.21 0.50
C GLY A 255 -29.73 8.96 2.01
N ASN A 256 -29.07 7.90 2.44
CA ASN A 256 -28.93 7.54 3.85
C ASN A 256 -27.67 8.11 4.51
N HIS A 257 -26.84 8.88 3.79
CA HIS A 257 -25.60 9.43 4.32
C HIS A 257 -25.73 10.90 4.71
N ARG A 258 -25.17 11.21 5.88
CA ARG A 258 -24.82 12.58 6.27
C ARG A 258 -23.36 12.83 5.95
N PHE A 259 -23.08 13.96 5.34
CA PHE A 259 -21.74 14.44 5.00
C PHE A 259 -21.37 15.60 5.92
N THR A 260 -20.13 15.61 6.41
CA THR A 260 -19.69 16.57 7.43
C THR A 260 -18.24 17.02 7.20
N THR A 261 -17.93 18.28 7.54
CA THR A 261 -16.55 18.80 7.62
C THR A 261 -15.84 18.35 8.87
#